data_AF-A0A0A1DSE9-F1
#
_entry.id   AF-A0A0A1DSE9-F1
#
_cell.length_a   1.000
_cell.length_b   1.000
_cell.length_c   1.000
_cell.angle_alpha   90.00
_cell.angle_beta   90.00
_cell.angle_gamma   90.00
#
_symmetry.space_group_name_H-M   'P 1'
#
loop_
_entity.id
_entity.type
_entity.pdbx_description
1 polymer ?
#
loop_
_entity_poly.entity_id
_entity_poly.type
_entity_poly.pdbx_seq_one_letter_code
_entity_poly.pdbx_strand_id
1 'polypeptide(L)'
;MAGGQRLPCHVLDSYLLRALAIAGYAPAFVDCAHCGRPPVLATGELGHHRWFNPSMGGVLCSTCRIPGSATPAPETLVLLGALLAGDWPVIEAAEPRPVREASGLIAAFVQWQLERGLRSLAYVER
;
A
#
# COMPACT_ATOMS: atom_id res chain seq x y z
N MET A 1 24.44 13.50 3.74
CA MET A 1 23.54 13.38 2.56
C MET A 1 24.00 12.17 1.77
N ALA A 2 23.48 10.98 2.08
CA ALA A 2 23.87 9.76 1.39
C ALA A 2 23.02 9.65 0.11
N GLY A 3 23.62 9.97 -1.04
CA GLY A 3 23.03 9.79 -2.36
C GLY A 3 23.06 8.33 -2.80
N GLY A 4 22.44 7.43 -2.02
CA GLY A 4 22.11 6.09 -2.50
C GLY A 4 21.07 6.22 -3.61
N GLN A 5 21.33 5.63 -4.77
CA GLN A 5 20.38 5.65 -5.89
C GLN A 5 19.11 4.89 -5.48
N ARG A 6 18.12 5.63 -4.99
CA ARG A 6 16.76 5.12 -4.80
C ARG A 6 16.17 4.80 -6.17
N LEU A 7 15.54 3.63 -6.28
CA LEU A 7 14.83 3.28 -7.49
C LEU A 7 13.72 4.31 -7.78
N PRO A 8 13.58 4.79 -9.03
CA PRO A 8 12.55 5.78 -9.37
C PRO A 8 11.13 5.34 -8.99
N CYS A 9 10.80 4.05 -9.13
CA CYS A 9 9.50 3.50 -8.75
C CYS A 9 9.22 3.65 -7.24
N HIS A 10 10.21 3.36 -6.38
CA HIS A 10 10.08 3.55 -4.92
C HIS A 10 9.81 5.00 -4.54
N VAL A 11 10.51 5.93 -5.19
CA VAL A 11 10.30 7.37 -4.97
C VAL A 11 8.90 7.79 -5.40
N LEU A 12 8.47 7.36 -6.59
CA LEU A 12 7.13 7.66 -7.09
C LEU A 12 6.04 7.11 -6.17
N ASP A 13 6.13 5.83 -5.80
CA ASP A 13 5.12 5.15 -5.00
C ASP A 13 5.02 5.74 -3.58
N SER A 14 6.17 6.02 -2.95
CA SER A 14 6.20 6.71 -1.66
C SER A 14 5.63 8.13 -1.77
N TYR A 15 5.95 8.86 -2.84
CA TYR A 15 5.40 10.19 -3.09
C TYR A 15 3.87 10.14 -3.23
N LEU A 16 3.32 9.23 -4.04
CA LEU A 16 1.88 9.13 -4.26
C LEU A 16 1.12 8.81 -2.97
N LEU A 17 1.59 7.83 -2.20
CA LEU A 17 0.98 7.47 -0.92
C LEU A 17 1.00 8.62 0.08
N ARG A 18 2.14 9.30 0.20
CA ARG A 18 2.29 10.41 1.16
C ARG A 18 1.54 11.65 0.71
N ALA A 19 1.45 11.93 -0.59
CA ALA A 19 0.63 13.00 -1.13
C ALA A 19 -0.87 12.77 -0.84
N LEU A 20 -1.36 11.54 -1.04
CA LEU A 20 -2.74 11.17 -0.67
C LEU A 20 -2.96 11.29 0.84
N ALA A 21 -2.01 10.85 1.66
CA ALA A 21 -2.10 10.98 3.11
C ALA A 21 -2.19 12.44 3.57
N ILE A 22 -1.37 13.33 3.00
CA ILE A 22 -1.43 14.77 3.26
C ILE A 22 -2.78 15.36 2.81
N ALA A 23 -3.35 14.86 1.72
CA ALA A 23 -4.67 15.26 1.23
C ALA A 23 -5.85 14.69 2.05
N GLY A 24 -5.59 13.93 3.12
CA GLY A 24 -6.63 13.34 3.99
C GLY A 24 -7.12 11.96 3.57
N TYR A 25 -6.47 11.32 2.60
CA TYR A 25 -6.84 10.02 2.04
C TYR A 25 -5.82 8.92 2.38
N ALA A 26 -5.23 8.96 3.58
CA ALA A 26 -4.23 7.98 4.00
C ALA A 26 -4.83 6.56 4.02
N PRO A 27 -4.27 5.60 3.26
CA PRO A 27 -4.75 4.23 3.28
C PRO A 27 -4.36 3.51 4.58
N ALA A 28 -5.26 2.65 5.08
CA ALA A 28 -4.96 1.76 6.19
C ALA A 28 -4.28 0.47 5.70
N PHE A 29 -3.08 0.18 6.21
CA PHE A 29 -2.32 -1.03 5.83
C PHE A 29 -2.16 -2.05 6.97
N VAL A 30 -2.54 -1.69 8.20
CA VAL A 30 -2.37 -2.53 9.39
C VAL A 30 -3.74 -2.88 9.97
N ASP A 31 -4.45 -1.90 10.49
CA ASP A 31 -5.78 -2.08 11.06
C ASP A 31 -6.86 -2.17 9.99
N CYS A 32 -7.95 -2.86 10.31
CA CYS A 32 -9.07 -2.97 9.39
C CYS A 32 -9.68 -1.59 9.12
N ALA A 33 -9.66 -1.14 7.87
CA ALA A 33 -10.14 0.18 7.45
C ALA A 33 -11.61 0.43 7.80
N HIS A 34 -12.42 -0.63 7.94
CA HIS A 34 -13.83 -0.51 8.28
C HIS A 34 -14.12 -0.51 9.79
N CYS A 35 -13.49 -1.41 10.57
CA CYS A 35 -13.84 -1.60 11.99
C CYS A 35 -12.71 -1.32 12.97
N GLY A 36 -11.53 -0.90 12.48
CA GLY A 36 -10.37 -0.58 13.30
C GLY A 36 -9.71 -1.75 14.01
N ARG A 37 -10.14 -3.00 13.77
CA ARG A 37 -9.56 -4.17 14.45
C ARG A 37 -8.14 -4.46 13.97
N PRO A 38 -7.18 -4.68 14.88
CA PRO A 38 -5.84 -5.11 14.51
C PRO A 38 -5.84 -6.56 14.01
N PRO A 39 -4.87 -6.96 13.18
CA PRO A 39 -4.74 -8.32 12.67
C PRO A 39 -4.11 -9.22 13.74
N VAL A 40 -4.89 -9.68 14.72
CA VAL A 40 -4.40 -10.58 15.78
C VAL A 40 -4.82 -12.02 15.45
N LEU A 41 -3.86 -12.95 15.49
CA LEU A 41 -4.10 -14.38 15.30
C LEU A 41 -4.72 -15.00 16.56
N ALA A 42 -5.31 -16.19 16.44
CA ALA A 42 -5.86 -16.92 17.58
C ALA A 42 -4.80 -17.25 18.66
N THR A 43 -3.51 -17.27 18.27
CA THR A 43 -2.35 -17.43 19.16
C THR A 43 -2.03 -16.18 19.98
N GLY A 44 -2.63 -15.02 19.67
CA GLY A 44 -2.32 -13.72 20.27
C GLY A 44 -1.22 -12.94 19.54
N GLU A 45 -0.62 -13.50 18.50
CA GLU A 45 0.42 -12.86 17.71
C GLU A 45 -0.14 -11.86 16.70
N LEU A 46 0.66 -10.85 16.35
CA LEU A 46 0.36 -9.92 15.26
C LEU A 46 0.56 -10.62 13.91
N GLY A 47 -0.43 -10.51 13.03
CA GLY A 47 -0.40 -10.97 11.65
C GLY A 47 -0.69 -9.84 10.68
N HIS A 48 -1.26 -10.18 9.52
CA HIS A 48 -1.66 -9.20 8.49
C HIS A 48 -3.09 -9.44 8.03
N HIS A 49 -3.85 -8.36 7.84
CA HIS A 49 -5.11 -8.42 7.08
C HIS A 49 -4.79 -8.67 5.62
N ARG A 50 -5.52 -9.58 4.97
CA ARG A 50 -5.18 -10.09 3.63
C ARG A 50 -6.06 -9.55 2.50
N TRP A 51 -6.95 -8.60 2.79
CA TRP A 51 -7.91 -8.08 1.81
C TRP A 51 -7.77 -6.58 1.69
N PHE A 52 -7.12 -6.10 0.63
CA PHE A 52 -7.01 -4.67 0.35
C PHE A 52 -8.12 -4.24 -0.60
N ASN A 53 -8.83 -3.17 -0.26
CA ASN A 53 -9.86 -2.62 -1.13
C ASN A 53 -9.78 -1.08 -1.18
N PRO A 54 -9.57 -0.50 -2.39
CA PRO A 54 -9.54 0.95 -2.54
C PRO A 54 -10.78 1.68 -2.07
N SER A 55 -11.98 1.13 -2.32
CA SER A 55 -13.24 1.78 -1.95
C SER A 55 -13.47 1.81 -0.44
N MET A 56 -12.86 0.88 0.28
CA MET A 56 -12.90 0.83 1.73
C MET A 56 -11.71 1.54 2.39
N GLY A 57 -10.81 2.14 1.61
CA GLY A 57 -9.70 2.93 2.16
C GLY A 57 -8.52 2.12 2.68
N GLY A 58 -8.44 0.80 2.44
CA GLY A 58 -7.31 0.01 2.94
C GLY A 58 -7.56 -1.48 3.09
N VAL A 59 -6.79 -2.08 4.01
CA VAL A 59 -6.92 -3.50 4.36
C VAL A 59 -8.16 -3.76 5.21
N LEU A 60 -8.75 -4.93 5.07
CA LEU A 60 -9.97 -5.36 5.73
C LEU A 60 -9.74 -6.70 6.42
N CYS A 61 -10.42 -6.91 7.55
CA CYS A 61 -10.47 -8.22 8.19
C CYS A 61 -11.40 -9.18 7.44
N SER A 62 -11.36 -10.48 7.80
CA SER A 62 -12.16 -11.53 7.16
C SER A 62 -13.67 -11.29 7.22
N THR A 63 -14.14 -10.58 8.25
CA THR A 63 -15.55 -10.23 8.44
C THR A 63 -15.99 -9.01 7.62
N CYS A 64 -15.10 -8.03 7.43
CA CYS A 64 -15.43 -6.77 6.73
C CYS A 64 -15.05 -6.78 5.26
N ARG A 65 -14.36 -7.82 4.76
CA ARG A 65 -13.96 -7.91 3.36
C ARG A 65 -15.17 -7.88 2.44
N ILE A 66 -15.03 -7.17 1.32
CA ILE A 66 -16.06 -7.10 0.28
C ILE A 66 -15.57 -7.75 -1.02
N PRO A 67 -16.48 -8.15 -1.93
CA PRO A 67 -16.10 -8.63 -3.27
C PRO A 67 -15.20 -7.63 -4.02
N GLY A 68 -14.28 -8.13 -4.84
CA GLY A 68 -13.34 -7.31 -5.59
C GLY A 68 -12.13 -6.80 -4.80
N SER A 69 -12.00 -7.17 -3.51
CA SER A 69 -10.78 -6.89 -2.74
C SER A 69 -9.60 -7.68 -3.28
N ALA A 70 -8.45 -7.01 -3.46
CA ALA A 70 -7.19 -7.66 -3.79
C ALA A 70 -6.64 -8.43 -2.59
N THR A 71 -5.84 -9.47 -2.86
CA THR A 71 -5.20 -10.29 -1.82
C THR A 71 -3.67 -10.19 -1.92
N PRO A 72 -3.08 -9.04 -1.52
CA PRO A 72 -1.64 -8.84 -1.56
C PRO A 72 -0.88 -9.87 -0.73
N ALA A 73 0.36 -10.14 -1.12
CA ALA A 73 1.30 -10.87 -0.29
C ALA A 73 1.59 -10.09 1.02
N PRO A 74 1.89 -10.77 2.15
CA PRO A 74 2.27 -10.11 3.39
C PRO A 74 3.44 -9.14 3.22
N GLU A 75 4.44 -9.50 2.43
CA GLU A 75 5.62 -8.69 2.14
C GLU A 75 5.25 -7.39 1.40
N THR A 76 4.22 -7.45 0.53
CA THR A 76 3.66 -6.29 -0.15
C THR A 76 2.99 -5.33 0.83
N LEU A 77 2.28 -5.84 1.84
CA LEU A 77 1.68 -5.00 2.88
C LEU A 77 2.73 -4.32 3.76
N VAL A 78 3.81 -5.04 4.08
CA VAL A 78 4.98 -4.46 4.77
C VAL A 78 5.57 -3.32 3.93
N LEU A 79 5.80 -3.56 2.63
CA LEU A 79 6.32 -2.54 1.71
C LEU A 79 5.39 -1.32 1.61
N LEU A 80 4.07 -1.52 1.49
CA LEU A 80 3.08 -0.43 1.44
C LEU A 80 3.14 0.45 2.70
N GLY A 81 3.24 -0.17 3.88
CA GLY A 81 3.46 0.54 5.14
C GLY A 81 4.77 1.33 5.17
N ALA A 82 5.87 0.71 4.72
CA ALA A 82 7.18 1.35 4.64
C ALA A 82 7.18 2.55 3.68
N LEU A 83 6.59 2.42 2.49
CA LEU A 83 6.45 3.50 1.50
C LEU A 83 5.67 4.70 2.06
N LEU A 84 4.59 4.44 2.80
CA LEU A 84 3.79 5.47 3.45
C LEU A 84 4.57 6.17 4.58
N ALA A 85 5.29 5.41 5.39
CA ALA A 85 6.12 5.94 6.49
C ALA A 85 7.42 6.62 6.00
N GLY A 86 7.88 6.30 4.79
CA GLY A 86 9.19 6.73 4.29
C GLY A 86 10.36 5.94 4.89
N ASP A 87 10.15 4.67 5.25
CA ASP A 87 11.17 3.77 5.80
C ASP A 87 12.05 3.19 4.67
N TRP A 88 13.06 3.96 4.27
CA TRP A 88 13.93 3.63 3.14
C TRP A 88 14.71 2.31 3.28
N PRO A 89 15.25 1.94 4.45
CA PRO A 89 15.86 0.62 4.64
C PRO A 89 14.96 -0.55 4.24
N VAL A 90 13.68 -0.51 4.61
CA VAL A 90 12.72 -1.57 4.25
C VAL A 90 12.35 -1.51 2.77
N ILE A 91 12.16 -0.30 2.23
CA ILE A 91 11.83 -0.08 0.82
C ILE A 91 12.97 -0.59 -0.09
N GLU A 92 14.22 -0.26 0.25
CA GLU A 92 15.40 -0.62 -0.55
C GLU A 92 15.74 -2.12 -0.48
N ALA A 93 15.32 -2.81 0.58
CA ALA A 93 15.47 -4.26 0.73
C ALA A 93 14.33 -5.07 0.08
N ALA A 94 13.32 -4.42 -0.51
CA ALA A 94 12.15 -5.10 -1.03
C ALA A 94 12.44 -5.89 -2.31
N GLU A 95 11.91 -7.11 -2.35
CA GLU A 95 12.03 -8.00 -3.50
C GLU A 95 11.22 -7.49 -4.71
N PRO A 96 11.62 -7.80 -5.96
CA PRO A 96 10.96 -7.27 -7.17
C PRO A 96 9.47 -7.61 -7.30
N ARG A 97 9.02 -8.74 -6.71
CA ARG A 97 7.63 -9.17 -6.79
C ARG A 97 6.71 -8.30 -5.91
N PRO A 98 6.97 -8.13 -4.59
CA PRO A 98 6.27 -7.15 -3.77
C PRO A 98 6.26 -5.74 -4.33
N VAL A 99 7.37 -5.28 -4.93
CA VAL A 99 7.46 -3.96 -5.55
C VAL A 99 6.43 -3.80 -6.67
N ARG A 100 6.38 -4.73 -7.64
CA ARG A 100 5.39 -4.66 -8.73
C ARG A 100 3.95 -4.74 -8.24
N GLU A 101 3.68 -5.59 -7.26
CA GLU A 101 2.33 -5.72 -6.67
C GLU A 101 1.93 -4.42 -5.94
N ALA A 102 2.83 -3.84 -5.14
CA ALA A 102 2.60 -2.57 -4.44
C ALA A 102 2.31 -1.43 -5.43
N SER A 103 3.10 -1.26 -6.48
CA SER A 103 2.88 -0.21 -7.48
C SER A 103 1.52 -0.36 -8.19
N GLY A 104 1.07 -1.60 -8.42
CA GLY A 104 -0.27 -1.89 -8.95
C GLY A 104 -1.38 -1.44 -8.00
N LEU A 105 -1.27 -1.78 -6.71
CA LEU A 105 -2.25 -1.42 -5.68
C LEU A 105 -2.29 0.09 -5.43
N ILE A 106 -1.15 0.76 -5.39
CA ILE A 106 -1.05 2.22 -5.23
C ILE A 106 -1.71 2.92 -6.41
N ALA A 107 -1.44 2.49 -7.65
CA ALA A 107 -2.07 3.07 -8.82
C ALA A 107 -3.59 2.88 -8.83
N ALA A 108 -4.08 1.69 -8.46
CA ALA A 108 -5.51 1.45 -8.31
C ALA A 108 -6.13 2.33 -7.23
N PHE A 109 -5.44 2.51 -6.10
CA PHE A 109 -5.88 3.39 -5.01
C PHE A 109 -5.94 4.86 -5.43
N VAL A 110 -4.89 5.37 -6.07
CA VAL A 110 -4.84 6.73 -6.62
C VAL A 110 -5.95 6.94 -7.64
N GLN A 111 -6.13 6.01 -8.58
CA GLN A 111 -7.19 6.11 -9.58
C GLN A 111 -8.58 6.16 -8.94
N TRP A 112 -8.81 5.35 -7.90
CA TRP A 112 -10.06 5.37 -7.15
C TRP A 112 -10.29 6.75 -6.50
N GLN A 113 -9.31 7.27 -5.75
CA GLN A 113 -9.44 8.54 -5.04
C GLN A 113 -9.59 9.75 -5.98
N LEU A 114 -8.95 9.71 -7.15
CA LEU A 114 -9.05 10.79 -8.14
C LEU A 114 -10.26 10.64 -9.07
N GLU A 115 -10.99 9.53 -8.99
CA GLU A 115 -12.07 9.12 -9.90
C GLU A 115 -11.64 9.04 -11.37
N ARG A 116 -10.33 9.08 -11.64
CA ARG A 116 -9.72 8.99 -12.97
C ARG A 116 -8.29 8.49 -12.90
N GLY A 117 -7.86 7.81 -13.96
CA GLY A 117 -6.47 7.40 -14.11
C GLY A 117 -5.55 8.60 -14.43
N LEU A 118 -4.36 8.62 -13.83
CA LEU A 118 -3.31 9.56 -14.19
C LEU A 118 -2.65 9.13 -15.49
N ARG A 119 -2.85 9.91 -16.56
CA ARG A 119 -2.27 9.64 -17.89
C ARG A 119 -0.75 9.56 -17.87
N SER A 120 -0.11 10.34 -17.01
CA SER A 120 1.35 10.35 -16.86
C SER A 120 1.91 9.01 -16.35
N LEU A 121 1.14 8.23 -15.60
CA LEU A 121 1.61 6.94 -15.07
C LEU A 121 1.90 5.90 -16.17
N ALA A 122 1.35 6.06 -17.38
CA ALA A 122 1.65 5.20 -18.51
C ALA A 122 3.07 5.40 -19.06
N TYR A 123 3.73 6.50 -18.71
CA TYR A 123 5.07 6.87 -19.20
C TYR A 123 6.17 6.64 -18.16
N VAL A 124 5.85 6.08 -17.00
CA VAL A 124 6.83 5.82 -15.94
C VAL A 124 7.06 4.31 -15.83
N GLU A 125 8.33 3.90 -15.86
CA GLU A 125 8.73 2.51 -15.66
C GLU A 125 8.44 2.07 -14.21
N ARG A 126 7.89 0.86 -14.05
CA ARG A 126 7.55 0.24 -12.75
C ARG A 126 8.26 -1.09 -12.58
#